data_AF-A0A670K4Y6-F1
#
_entry.id   AF-A0A670K4Y6-F1
#
_cell.length_a   1.000
_cell.length_b   1.000
_cell.length_c   1.000
_cell.angle_alpha   90.00
_cell.angle_beta   90.00
_cell.angle_gamma   90.00
#
_symmetry.space_group_name_H-M   'P 1'
#
loop_
_entity.id
_entity.type
_entity.pdbx_description
1 polymer ?
#
loop_
_entity_poly.entity_id
_entity_poly.type
_entity_poly.pdbx_seq_one_letter_code
_entity_poly.pdbx_strand_id
1 'polypeptide(L)'
;MKVSKLISGGPVCKAGITVPLWLLLELPSPPLPLRNIEVFREKGILFGYRHPRSSATDCIVSLFQMTNETVNIWTHFLPAWYFLWKLLALVYALDVWRDSYTWPFLAYMVTCCIYPLTSSIAHTFSTMSSRARHICYFFDYGALALYSLGSAMAYSAYVFPEEWIGSTFHHYYVSTAVLNTVVGTSLSCYSRFNEMEQPKFSKTIRTFAFAHPYVFDSIPLFYRLYLCAARSCTESVIPIHLKHTVFACLTCFLFATHLPERLAPGVFDYIGHSHQLFHICGIIGTHFQMEALLVDMANRREWLLAPSFSQTFGSLAAAIIVNLIIIAAFSTTLYSMPKFCRKGSKHKD
;
A
#
# COMPACT_ATOMS: atom_id res chain seq x y z
N MET A 1 -58.78 25.78 22.20
CA MET A 1 -58.59 24.77 21.12
C MET A 1 -57.11 24.64 20.82
N LYS A 2 -56.49 23.53 21.25
CA LYS A 2 -55.08 23.19 20.96
C LYS A 2 -55.00 22.50 19.60
N VAL A 3 -54.09 22.93 18.73
CA VAL A 3 -53.76 22.25 17.48
C VAL A 3 -52.43 21.53 17.68
N SER A 4 -52.46 20.20 17.80
CA SER A 4 -51.27 19.34 17.81
C SER A 4 -51.02 18.81 16.40
N LYS A 5 -49.92 19.24 15.76
CA LYS A 5 -49.36 18.60 14.57
C LYS A 5 -48.67 17.29 14.98
N LEU A 6 -49.21 16.17 14.53
CA LEU A 6 -48.52 14.87 14.49
C LEU A 6 -47.42 14.95 13.42
N ILE A 7 -46.17 15.05 13.86
CA ILE A 7 -45.00 14.66 13.05
C ILE A 7 -44.77 13.18 13.39
N SER A 8 -45.07 12.29 12.44
CA SER A 8 -44.73 10.88 12.55
C SER A 8 -43.21 10.72 12.48
N GLY A 9 -42.62 10.34 13.61
CA GLY A 9 -41.20 9.99 13.69
C GLY A 9 -40.90 8.75 12.85
N GLY A 10 -40.03 8.90 11.86
CA GLY A 10 -39.30 7.78 11.27
C GLY A 10 -38.24 7.28 12.27
N PRO A 11 -37.87 5.98 12.24
CA PRO A 11 -36.91 5.44 13.18
C PRO A 11 -35.52 6.02 12.90
N VAL A 12 -35.05 6.86 13.82
CA VAL A 12 -33.65 7.29 13.89
C VAL A 12 -32.88 6.19 14.63
N CYS A 13 -32.16 5.35 13.90
CA CYS A 13 -31.16 4.48 14.49
C CYS A 13 -29.94 5.32 14.92
N LYS A 14 -29.94 5.81 16.17
CA LYS A 14 -28.72 6.27 16.83
C LYS A 14 -27.88 5.05 17.20
N ALA A 15 -26.92 4.69 16.35
CA ALA A 15 -25.83 3.81 16.75
C ALA A 15 -24.74 4.67 17.39
N GLY A 16 -24.66 4.65 18.72
CA GLY A 16 -23.54 5.21 19.46
C GLY A 16 -22.33 4.31 19.28
N ILE A 17 -21.34 4.77 18.50
CA ILE A 17 -20.00 4.18 18.45
C ILE A 17 -19.05 5.28 18.88
N THR A 18 -18.40 5.10 20.03
CA THR A 18 -17.29 5.94 20.49
C THR A 18 -16.08 5.64 19.60
N VAL A 19 -15.85 6.49 18.61
CA VAL A 19 -14.63 6.48 17.78
C VAL A 19 -13.61 7.46 18.41
N PRO A 20 -12.31 7.13 18.49
CA PRO A 20 -11.29 8.03 19.03
C PRO A 20 -11.31 9.41 18.36
N LEU A 21 -11.10 10.47 19.15
CA LEU A 21 -11.23 11.88 18.73
C LEU A 21 -10.39 12.28 17.49
N TRP A 22 -9.32 11.54 17.18
CA TRP A 22 -8.45 11.78 16.01
C TRP A 22 -8.99 11.16 14.69
N LEU A 23 -10.05 10.36 14.76
CA LEU A 23 -10.79 9.83 13.60
C LEU A 23 -11.94 10.76 13.15
N LEU A 24 -12.09 11.95 13.76
CA LEU A 24 -13.13 12.93 13.47
C LEU A 24 -12.81 13.88 12.29
N LEU A 25 -11.97 13.45 11.35
CA LEU A 25 -12.12 13.96 9.98
C LEU A 25 -13.44 13.37 9.49
N GLU A 26 -14.45 14.22 9.32
CA GLU A 26 -15.83 13.85 8.95
C GLU A 26 -15.86 12.60 8.07
N LEU A 27 -16.32 11.47 8.64
CA LEU A 27 -16.51 10.25 7.89
C LEU A 27 -17.37 10.59 6.68
N PRO A 28 -16.97 10.18 5.46
CA PRO A 28 -17.67 10.59 4.27
C PRO A 28 -19.09 10.02 4.31
N SER A 29 -20.01 10.75 3.68
CA SER A 29 -21.41 10.31 3.53
C SER A 29 -21.45 8.90 2.92
N PRO A 30 -22.42 8.05 3.31
CA PRO A 30 -22.48 6.69 2.80
C PRO A 30 -22.55 6.72 1.26
N PRO A 31 -21.75 5.90 0.56
CA PRO A 31 -21.79 5.86 -0.89
C PRO A 31 -23.19 5.45 -1.35
N LEU A 32 -23.64 6.10 -2.42
CA LEU A 32 -24.90 5.80 -3.09
C LEU A 32 -25.12 4.28 -3.26
N PRO A 33 -26.39 3.80 -3.20
CA PRO A 33 -26.70 2.38 -3.21
C PRO A 33 -26.04 1.67 -4.40
N LEU A 34 -25.34 0.56 -4.09
CA LEU A 34 -24.62 -0.35 -4.99
C LEU A 34 -25.44 -0.75 -6.24
N ARG A 35 -25.55 0.13 -7.23
CA ARG A 35 -26.23 -0.12 -8.51
C ARG A 35 -25.24 -0.73 -9.49
N ASN A 36 -25.35 -2.04 -9.65
CA ASN A 36 -24.99 -2.89 -10.80
C ASN A 36 -23.73 -2.56 -11.66
N ILE A 37 -22.75 -3.47 -11.56
CA ILE A 37 -21.90 -4.06 -12.63
C ILE A 37 -20.98 -3.13 -13.47
N GLU A 38 -21.37 -1.91 -13.81
CA GLU A 38 -20.53 -0.94 -14.57
C GLU A 38 -19.48 -0.22 -13.70
N VAL A 39 -19.53 -0.43 -12.40
CA VAL A 39 -19.01 0.47 -11.36
C VAL A 39 -17.49 0.40 -11.15
N PHE A 40 -16.80 -0.65 -11.61
CA PHE A 40 -15.38 -0.87 -11.30
C PHE A 40 -14.54 -1.24 -12.53
N ARG A 41 -14.78 -0.56 -13.65
CA ARG A 41 -13.90 -0.66 -14.82
C ARG A 41 -12.79 0.37 -14.75
N GLU A 42 -11.58 -0.07 -15.01
CA GLU A 42 -10.41 0.80 -15.19
C GLU A 42 -10.52 1.54 -16.52
N LYS A 43 -10.08 2.79 -16.53
CA LYS A 43 -10.07 3.61 -17.75
C LYS A 43 -9.08 3.02 -18.74
N GLY A 44 -9.52 2.80 -19.98
CA GLY A 44 -8.68 2.23 -21.04
C GLY A 44 -8.75 0.70 -21.12
N ILE A 45 -9.36 0.03 -20.12
CA ILE A 45 -9.52 -1.43 -20.08
C ILE A 45 -10.97 -1.81 -20.37
N LEU A 46 -11.23 -2.47 -21.51
CA LEU A 46 -12.58 -2.70 -22.03
C LEU A 46 -13.10 -4.12 -21.80
N PHE A 47 -12.21 -5.11 -21.87
CA PHE A 47 -12.47 -6.54 -21.82
C PHE A 47 -11.65 -7.25 -20.73
N GLY A 48 -11.82 -8.58 -20.60
CA GLY A 48 -11.03 -9.41 -19.67
C GLY A 48 -11.48 -9.40 -18.21
N TYR A 49 -12.50 -8.63 -17.85
CA TYR A 49 -13.04 -8.60 -16.49
C TYR A 49 -13.68 -9.92 -16.07
N ARG A 50 -13.36 -10.36 -14.86
CA ARG A 50 -14.01 -11.49 -14.19
C ARG A 50 -15.44 -11.15 -13.78
N HIS A 51 -16.31 -12.15 -13.75
CA HIS A 51 -17.72 -11.99 -13.40
C HIS A 51 -17.86 -11.40 -11.97
N PRO A 52 -18.63 -10.32 -11.76
CA PRO A 52 -18.86 -9.80 -10.42
C PRO A 52 -19.55 -10.83 -9.52
N ARG A 53 -19.18 -10.88 -8.23
CA ARG A 53 -19.68 -11.88 -7.28
C ARG A 53 -19.20 -13.30 -7.55
N SER A 54 -17.96 -13.43 -8.03
CA SER A 54 -17.25 -14.71 -8.10
C SER A 54 -17.24 -15.41 -6.74
N SER A 55 -17.37 -16.74 -6.71
CA SER A 55 -17.06 -17.50 -5.50
C SER A 55 -15.56 -17.44 -5.19
N ALA A 56 -15.15 -17.81 -3.96
CA ALA A 56 -13.73 -17.90 -3.62
C ALA A 56 -12.99 -18.91 -4.51
N THR A 57 -13.66 -20.02 -4.86
CA THR A 57 -13.15 -21.02 -5.79
C THR A 57 -12.97 -20.45 -7.20
N ASP A 58 -13.93 -19.67 -7.71
CA ASP A 58 -13.79 -19.02 -9.03
C ASP A 58 -12.59 -18.05 -9.03
N CYS A 59 -12.38 -17.32 -7.93
CA CYS A 59 -11.23 -16.41 -7.79
C CYS A 59 -9.90 -17.17 -7.87
N ILE A 60 -9.79 -18.30 -7.17
CA ILE A 60 -8.59 -19.14 -7.19
C ILE A 60 -8.38 -19.76 -8.57
N VAL A 61 -9.43 -20.31 -9.19
CA VAL A 61 -9.33 -20.87 -10.55
C VAL A 61 -8.91 -19.80 -11.56
N SER A 62 -9.34 -18.55 -11.36
CA SER A 62 -8.97 -17.44 -12.25
C SER A 62 -7.47 -17.11 -12.29
N LEU A 63 -6.67 -17.61 -11.33
CA LEU A 63 -5.20 -17.53 -11.38
C LEU A 63 -4.63 -18.16 -12.66
N PHE A 64 -5.30 -19.19 -13.18
CA PHE A 64 -4.87 -19.95 -14.36
C PHE A 64 -5.70 -19.63 -15.61
N GLN A 65 -6.51 -18.57 -15.56
CA GLN A 65 -7.31 -18.10 -16.68
C GLN A 65 -6.81 -16.72 -17.12
N MET A 66 -6.90 -16.42 -18.41
CA MET A 66 -6.50 -15.11 -18.92
C MET A 66 -7.60 -14.08 -18.66
N THR A 67 -7.33 -13.15 -17.76
CA THR A 67 -8.20 -12.05 -17.33
C THR A 67 -7.39 -10.77 -17.28
N ASN A 68 -8.04 -9.61 -17.17
CA ASN A 68 -7.36 -8.32 -17.02
C ASN A 68 -6.53 -8.23 -15.72
N GLU A 69 -6.73 -9.17 -14.78
CA GLU A 69 -6.08 -9.19 -13.47
C GLU A 69 -4.98 -10.25 -13.36
N THR A 70 -4.88 -11.16 -14.34
CA THR A 70 -3.98 -12.33 -14.24
C THR A 70 -2.53 -11.87 -14.08
N VAL A 71 -2.06 -10.96 -14.94
CA VAL A 71 -0.70 -10.45 -14.83
C VAL A 71 -0.53 -9.65 -13.53
N ASN A 72 -1.50 -8.81 -13.12
CA ASN A 72 -1.43 -8.08 -11.83
C ASN A 72 -1.19 -9.02 -10.66
N ILE A 73 -1.88 -10.16 -10.64
CA ILE A 73 -1.73 -11.19 -9.61
C ILE A 73 -0.34 -11.82 -9.67
N TRP A 74 0.06 -12.34 -10.83
CA TRP A 74 1.32 -13.08 -10.96
C TRP A 74 2.57 -12.21 -10.79
N THR A 75 2.52 -10.93 -11.20
CA THR A 75 3.62 -9.98 -11.03
C THR A 75 3.92 -9.67 -9.56
N HIS A 76 3.02 -9.97 -8.64
CA HIS A 76 3.26 -9.84 -7.20
C HIS A 76 3.32 -11.21 -6.49
N PHE A 77 2.59 -12.22 -6.97
CA PHE A 77 2.66 -13.57 -6.42
C PHE A 77 4.07 -14.17 -6.51
N LEU A 78 4.71 -14.16 -7.68
CA LEU A 78 6.06 -14.73 -7.82
C LEU A 78 7.11 -13.95 -7.01
N PRO A 79 7.13 -12.61 -7.05
CA PRO A 79 8.10 -11.85 -6.25
C PRO A 79 7.92 -12.01 -4.74
N ALA A 80 6.70 -12.24 -4.24
CA ALA A 80 6.50 -12.55 -2.82
C ALA A 80 7.31 -13.79 -2.39
N TRP A 81 7.32 -14.84 -3.22
CA TRP A 81 8.12 -16.04 -2.96
C TRP A 81 9.62 -15.81 -3.16
N TYR A 82 10.01 -14.97 -4.12
CA TYR A 82 11.41 -14.57 -4.32
C TYR A 82 11.96 -13.83 -3.08
N PHE A 83 11.23 -12.84 -2.56
CA PHE A 83 11.66 -12.10 -1.36
C PHE A 83 11.61 -12.99 -0.12
N LEU A 84 10.66 -13.91 -0.01
CA LEU A 84 10.64 -14.90 1.07
C LEU A 84 11.88 -15.79 1.02
N TRP A 85 12.26 -16.28 -0.16
CA TRP A 85 13.49 -17.07 -0.33
C TRP A 85 14.73 -16.25 0.06
N LYS A 86 14.84 -14.99 -0.37
CA LYS A 86 15.93 -14.08 0.04
C LYS A 86 15.95 -13.85 1.56
N LEU A 87 14.79 -13.67 2.20
CA LEU A 87 14.66 -13.53 3.64
C LEU A 87 15.14 -14.79 4.38
N LEU A 88 14.73 -15.98 3.93
CA LEU A 88 15.18 -17.24 4.52
C LEU A 88 16.68 -17.45 4.36
N ALA A 89 17.24 -17.11 3.18
CA ALA A 89 18.67 -17.16 2.94
C ALA A 89 19.43 -16.20 3.87
N LEU A 90 18.90 -15.00 4.11
CA LEU A 90 19.47 -14.04 5.06
C LEU A 90 19.46 -14.57 6.51
N VAL A 91 18.32 -15.10 6.96
CA VAL A 91 18.18 -15.69 8.31
C VAL A 91 19.13 -16.87 8.51
N TYR A 92 19.43 -17.62 7.45
CA TYR A 92 20.41 -18.70 7.49
C TYR A 92 21.86 -18.19 7.49
N ALA A 93 22.15 -17.12 6.76
CA ALA A 93 23.52 -16.63 6.55
C ALA A 93 24.02 -15.67 7.64
N LEU A 94 23.13 -14.95 8.33
CA LEU A 94 23.48 -13.93 9.33
C LEU A 94 23.05 -14.32 10.74
N ASP A 95 23.74 -13.84 11.77
CA ASP A 95 23.35 -14.03 13.18
C ASP A 95 22.22 -13.08 13.59
N VAL A 96 21.07 -13.22 12.94
CA VAL A 96 19.91 -12.31 13.06
C VAL A 96 19.31 -12.24 14.47
N TRP A 97 19.60 -13.24 15.29
CA TRP A 97 19.04 -13.38 16.63
C TRP A 97 19.82 -12.60 17.67
N ARG A 98 21.15 -12.47 17.49
CA ARG A 98 22.05 -11.81 18.44
C ARG A 98 22.57 -10.49 17.94
N ASP A 99 22.69 -10.33 16.63
CA ASP A 99 23.22 -9.14 16.01
C ASP A 99 22.10 -8.14 15.67
N SER A 100 21.84 -7.20 16.57
CA SER A 100 20.81 -6.17 16.36
C SER A 100 21.10 -5.26 15.17
N TYR A 101 22.33 -5.24 14.66
CA TYR A 101 22.67 -4.51 13.45
C TYR A 101 21.93 -5.04 12.21
N THR A 102 21.48 -6.31 12.19
CA THR A 102 20.74 -6.87 11.05
C THR A 102 19.23 -6.63 11.12
N TRP A 103 18.70 -6.18 12.27
CA TRP A 103 17.26 -6.08 12.51
C TRP A 103 16.51 -5.11 11.57
N PRO A 104 17.05 -3.92 11.23
CA PRO A 104 16.42 -3.04 10.23
C PRO A 104 16.26 -3.72 8.87
N PHE A 105 17.30 -4.44 8.43
CA PHE A 105 17.24 -5.17 7.16
C PHE A 105 16.22 -6.32 7.20
N LEU A 106 16.13 -7.05 8.32
CA LEU A 106 15.08 -8.07 8.52
C LEU A 106 13.67 -7.47 8.49
N ALA A 107 13.45 -6.38 9.22
CA ALA A 107 12.18 -5.68 9.25
C ALA A 107 11.77 -5.24 7.83
N TYR A 108 12.70 -4.65 7.09
CA TYR A 108 12.54 -4.32 5.67
C TYR A 108 12.18 -5.56 4.82
N MET A 109 12.95 -6.64 4.92
CA MET A 109 12.71 -7.87 4.15
C MET A 109 11.35 -8.52 4.45
N VAL A 110 10.92 -8.52 5.71
CA VAL A 110 9.57 -8.97 6.09
C VAL A 110 8.51 -8.14 5.36
N THR A 111 8.67 -6.82 5.31
CA THR A 111 7.73 -5.97 4.57
C THR A 111 7.77 -6.19 3.05
N CYS A 112 8.94 -6.51 2.49
CA CYS A 112 9.11 -6.89 1.07
C CYS A 112 8.39 -8.20 0.71
N CYS A 113 8.21 -9.11 1.68
CA CYS A 113 7.40 -10.31 1.49
C CYS A 113 5.89 -10.01 1.57
N ILE A 114 5.50 -9.18 2.55
CA ILE A 114 4.10 -8.93 2.88
C ILE A 114 3.41 -8.11 1.78
N TYR A 115 3.98 -7.00 1.32
CA TYR A 115 3.29 -6.12 0.38
C TYR A 115 2.89 -6.80 -0.95
N PRO A 116 3.77 -7.54 -1.66
CA PRO A 116 3.37 -8.15 -2.91
C PRO A 116 2.41 -9.32 -2.67
N LEU A 117 2.58 -10.08 -1.57
CA LEU A 117 1.65 -11.14 -1.23
C LEU A 117 0.24 -10.59 -0.98
N THR A 118 0.12 -9.55 -0.16
CA THR A 118 -1.18 -8.93 0.13
C THR A 118 -1.81 -8.32 -1.11
N SER A 119 -1.02 -7.68 -1.97
CA SER A 119 -1.50 -7.16 -3.25
C SER A 119 -2.02 -8.26 -4.18
N SER A 120 -1.27 -9.36 -4.33
CA SER A 120 -1.69 -10.53 -5.11
C SER A 120 -3.01 -11.11 -4.59
N ILE A 121 -3.16 -11.23 -3.27
CA ILE A 121 -4.41 -11.67 -2.63
C ILE A 121 -5.54 -10.69 -2.96
N ALA A 122 -5.27 -9.38 -2.86
CA ALA A 122 -6.28 -8.36 -3.11
C ALA A 122 -6.81 -8.41 -4.54
N HIS A 123 -5.92 -8.47 -5.52
CA HIS A 123 -6.30 -8.64 -6.92
C HIS A 123 -7.05 -9.95 -7.14
N THR A 124 -6.62 -11.06 -6.52
CA THR A 124 -7.29 -12.37 -6.65
C THR A 124 -8.74 -12.32 -6.18
N PHE A 125 -9.01 -11.79 -4.99
CA PHE A 125 -10.35 -11.85 -4.37
C PHE A 125 -11.21 -10.59 -4.58
N SER A 126 -10.72 -9.60 -5.33
CA SER A 126 -11.41 -8.32 -5.59
C SER A 126 -12.78 -8.46 -6.27
N THR A 127 -13.09 -9.61 -6.90
CA THR A 127 -14.34 -9.83 -7.63
C THR A 127 -15.44 -10.48 -6.79
N MET A 128 -15.12 -10.99 -5.58
CA MET A 128 -16.07 -11.73 -4.73
C MET A 128 -17.29 -10.90 -4.30
N SER A 129 -17.06 -9.63 -3.98
CA SER A 129 -18.12 -8.67 -3.70
C SER A 129 -17.52 -7.27 -3.62
N SER A 130 -18.35 -6.23 -3.72
CA SER A 130 -17.90 -4.86 -3.48
C SER A 130 -17.23 -4.71 -2.10
N ARG A 131 -17.77 -5.36 -1.05
CA ARG A 131 -17.16 -5.32 0.29
C ARG A 131 -15.81 -6.02 0.34
N ALA A 132 -15.72 -7.23 -0.20
CA ALA A 132 -14.47 -7.97 -0.27
C ALA A 132 -13.40 -7.17 -1.01
N ARG A 133 -13.75 -6.52 -2.13
CA ARG A 133 -12.86 -5.62 -2.88
C ARG A 133 -12.28 -4.51 -2.00
N HIS A 134 -13.13 -3.79 -1.25
CA HIS A 134 -12.66 -2.71 -0.39
C HIS A 134 -11.71 -3.23 0.70
N ILE A 135 -12.11 -4.30 1.40
CA ILE A 135 -11.32 -4.88 2.48
C ILE A 135 -9.97 -5.37 1.96
N CYS A 136 -9.97 -6.08 0.83
CA CYS A 136 -8.76 -6.54 0.15
C CYS A 136 -7.81 -5.37 -0.15
N TYR A 137 -8.30 -4.29 -0.75
CA TYR A 137 -7.47 -3.13 -1.06
C TYR A 137 -7.08 -2.30 0.18
N PHE A 138 -7.83 -2.35 1.28
CA PHE A 138 -7.38 -1.78 2.56
C PHE A 138 -6.14 -2.49 3.08
N PHE A 139 -6.12 -3.82 3.02
CA PHE A 139 -4.94 -4.61 3.36
C PHE A 139 -3.78 -4.32 2.41
N ASP A 140 -4.04 -4.24 1.10
CA ASP A 140 -3.03 -3.89 0.09
C ASP A 140 -2.36 -2.54 0.38
N TYR A 141 -3.16 -1.50 0.61
CA TYR A 141 -2.65 -0.17 0.95
C TYR A 141 -1.90 -0.13 2.28
N GLY A 142 -2.40 -0.84 3.29
CA GLY A 142 -1.71 -0.96 4.58
C GLY A 142 -0.37 -1.68 4.46
N ALA A 143 -0.28 -2.71 3.63
CA ALA A 143 0.95 -3.45 3.39
C ALA A 143 1.98 -2.60 2.62
N LEU A 144 1.54 -1.80 1.65
CA LEU A 144 2.42 -0.84 0.96
C LEU A 144 2.93 0.27 1.91
N ALA A 145 2.08 0.75 2.83
CA ALA A 145 2.48 1.72 3.86
C ALA A 145 3.48 1.13 4.87
N LEU A 146 3.37 -0.16 5.19
CA LEU A 146 4.36 -0.89 6.00
C LEU A 146 5.69 -1.08 5.26
N TYR A 147 5.66 -1.32 3.95
CA TYR A 147 6.88 -1.37 3.14
C TYR A 147 7.65 -0.04 3.14
N SER A 148 6.93 1.10 3.11
CA SER A 148 7.54 2.42 3.32
C SER A 148 8.27 2.50 4.66
N LEU A 149 7.62 2.07 5.76
CA LEU A 149 8.25 2.03 7.08
C LEU A 149 9.49 1.14 7.12
N GLY A 150 9.42 -0.06 6.52
CA GLY A 150 10.57 -0.96 6.41
C GLY A 150 11.74 -0.29 5.67
N SER A 151 11.45 0.42 4.58
CA SER A 151 12.43 1.20 3.83
C SER A 151 13.06 2.29 4.67
N ALA A 152 12.24 3.05 5.42
CA ALA A 152 12.72 4.07 6.34
C ALA A 152 13.64 3.48 7.42
N MET A 153 13.27 2.36 8.04
CA MET A 153 14.13 1.71 9.04
C MET A 153 15.50 1.34 8.46
N ALA A 154 15.52 0.73 7.28
CA ALA A 154 16.76 0.35 6.61
C ALA A 154 17.59 1.57 6.17
N TYR A 155 16.94 2.64 5.68
CA TYR A 155 17.63 3.88 5.32
C TYR A 155 18.20 4.61 6.54
N SER A 156 17.46 4.68 7.64
CA SER A 156 17.96 5.20 8.92
C SER A 156 19.21 4.44 9.36
N ALA A 157 19.20 3.13 9.23
CA ALA A 157 20.26 2.28 9.71
C ALA A 157 21.50 2.25 8.82
N TYR A 158 21.36 2.32 7.49
CA TYR A 158 22.47 2.03 6.56
C TYR A 158 22.73 3.11 5.51
N VAL A 159 21.79 4.04 5.27
CA VAL A 159 21.91 5.02 4.18
C VAL A 159 22.14 6.44 4.68
N PHE A 160 21.72 6.75 5.91
CA PHE A 160 21.86 8.09 6.48
C PHE A 160 23.29 8.65 6.31
N PRO A 161 23.43 9.92 5.86
CA PRO A 161 24.72 10.59 5.76
C PRO A 161 25.39 10.68 7.13
N GLU A 162 26.71 10.50 7.19
CA GLU A 162 27.48 10.50 8.45
C GLU A 162 27.29 11.78 9.25
N GLU A 163 27.31 12.92 8.57
CA GLU A 163 27.09 14.26 9.15
C GLU A 163 25.69 14.46 9.76
N TRP A 164 24.73 13.58 9.48
CA TRP A 164 23.37 13.64 10.03
C TRP A 164 23.13 12.62 11.13
N ILE A 165 24.04 11.67 11.33
CA ILE A 165 23.94 10.69 12.40
C ILE A 165 23.98 11.41 13.74
N GLY A 166 23.02 11.10 14.61
CA GLY A 166 22.86 11.75 15.91
C GLY A 166 22.13 13.09 15.88
N SER A 167 21.84 13.66 14.70
CA SER A 167 21.02 14.87 14.57
C SER A 167 19.58 14.66 15.08
N THR A 168 18.88 15.77 15.31
CA THR A 168 17.45 15.76 15.63
C THR A 168 16.61 15.10 14.53
N PHE A 169 16.97 15.32 13.26
CA PHE A 169 16.28 14.69 12.14
C PHE A 169 16.43 13.17 12.21
N HIS A 170 17.65 12.65 12.40
CA HIS A 170 17.88 11.21 12.54
C HIS A 170 17.12 10.61 13.73
N HIS A 171 17.08 11.30 14.88
CA HIS A 171 16.36 10.82 16.07
C HIS A 171 14.86 10.63 15.85
N TYR A 172 14.20 11.56 15.14
CA TYR A 172 12.75 11.50 14.91
C TYR A 172 12.36 10.77 13.62
N TYR A 173 13.32 10.49 12.73
CA TYR A 173 13.07 9.97 11.40
C TYR A 173 12.17 8.73 11.36
N VAL A 174 12.50 7.68 12.12
CA VAL A 174 11.69 6.45 12.16
C VAL A 174 10.32 6.69 12.78
N SER A 175 10.21 7.52 13.83
CA SER A 175 8.93 7.87 14.43
C SER A 175 8.03 8.64 13.46
N THR A 176 8.59 9.56 12.68
CA THR A 176 7.87 10.24 11.60
C THR A 176 7.45 9.26 10.52
N ALA A 177 8.30 8.29 10.15
CA ALA A 177 7.93 7.23 9.20
C ALA A 177 6.75 6.38 9.72
N VAL A 178 6.71 6.05 11.02
CA VAL A 178 5.54 5.37 11.64
C VAL A 178 4.27 6.22 11.50
N LEU A 179 4.35 7.52 11.79
CA LEU A 179 3.22 8.43 11.60
C LEU A 179 2.77 8.49 10.13
N ASN A 180 3.72 8.57 9.20
CA ASN A 180 3.46 8.56 7.76
C ASN A 180 2.76 7.27 7.32
N THR A 181 3.14 6.12 7.86
CA THR A 181 2.45 4.84 7.62
C THR A 181 1.00 4.88 8.11
N VAL A 182 0.77 5.37 9.32
CA VAL A 182 -0.58 5.46 9.92
C VAL A 182 -1.48 6.39 9.11
N VAL A 183 -0.97 7.58 8.75
CA VAL A 183 -1.67 8.56 7.93
C VAL A 183 -1.89 8.03 6.52
N GLY A 184 -0.87 7.42 5.90
CA GLY A 184 -0.92 6.86 4.55
C GLY A 184 -1.98 5.77 4.40
N THR A 185 -2.04 4.82 5.34
CA THR A 185 -3.10 3.80 5.39
C THR A 185 -4.47 4.43 5.58
N SER A 186 -4.60 5.38 6.50
CA SER A 186 -5.88 6.04 6.78
C SER A 186 -6.43 6.78 5.56
N LEU A 187 -5.58 7.59 4.90
CA LEU A 187 -5.91 8.33 3.69
C LEU A 187 -6.26 7.38 2.53
N SER A 188 -5.50 6.31 2.36
CA SER A 188 -5.73 5.34 1.28
C SER A 188 -7.04 4.57 1.48
N CYS A 189 -7.33 4.11 2.70
CA CYS A 189 -8.61 3.50 3.05
C CYS A 189 -9.78 4.48 2.86
N TYR A 190 -9.65 5.71 3.35
CA TYR A 190 -10.65 6.77 3.16
C TYR A 190 -10.93 7.04 1.67
N SER A 191 -9.88 7.08 0.83
CA SER A 191 -10.00 7.35 -0.60
C SER A 191 -10.98 6.42 -1.32
N ARG A 192 -11.14 5.17 -0.84
CA ARG A 192 -12.05 4.19 -1.46
C ARG A 192 -13.52 4.51 -1.26
N PHE A 193 -13.90 5.19 -0.17
CA PHE A 193 -15.30 5.57 0.08
C PHE A 193 -15.76 6.65 -0.91
N ASN A 194 -14.88 7.60 -1.22
CA ASN A 194 -15.16 8.69 -2.15
C ASN A 194 -14.93 8.33 -3.61
N GLU A 195 -14.43 7.13 -3.93
CA GLU A 195 -13.97 6.80 -5.28
C GLU A 195 -15.07 6.83 -6.31
N MET A 196 -16.30 6.52 -5.89
CA MET A 196 -17.46 6.55 -6.76
C MET A 196 -17.97 7.97 -7.05
N GLU A 197 -17.98 8.82 -6.04
CA GLU A 197 -18.54 10.18 -6.14
C GLU A 197 -17.51 11.17 -6.68
N GLN A 198 -16.25 11.01 -6.28
CA GLN A 198 -15.13 11.89 -6.59
C GLN A 198 -13.86 11.10 -6.97
N PRO A 199 -13.85 10.39 -8.11
CA PRO A 199 -12.74 9.51 -8.51
C PRO A 199 -11.40 10.25 -8.64
N LYS A 200 -11.42 11.51 -9.10
CA LYS A 200 -10.21 12.35 -9.18
C LYS A 200 -9.64 12.66 -7.80
N PHE A 201 -10.50 13.04 -6.85
CA PHE A 201 -10.10 13.35 -5.48
C PHE A 201 -9.53 12.12 -4.77
N SER A 202 -10.22 10.98 -4.87
CA SER A 202 -9.74 9.70 -4.36
C SER A 202 -8.37 9.31 -4.93
N LYS A 203 -8.18 9.49 -6.24
CA LYS A 203 -6.89 9.24 -6.88
C LYS A 203 -5.80 10.17 -6.34
N THR A 204 -6.09 11.46 -6.19
CA THR A 204 -5.14 12.44 -5.64
C THR A 204 -4.75 12.09 -4.21
N ILE A 205 -5.72 11.81 -3.33
CA ILE A 205 -5.45 11.40 -1.94
C ILE A 205 -4.56 10.16 -1.91
N ARG A 206 -4.90 9.13 -2.69
CA ARG A 206 -4.14 7.88 -2.72
C ARG A 206 -2.73 8.06 -3.24
N THR A 207 -2.57 8.86 -4.30
CA THR A 207 -1.24 9.18 -4.84
C THR A 207 -0.41 9.91 -3.80
N PHE A 208 -0.98 10.91 -3.13
CA PHE A 208 -0.30 11.66 -2.06
C PHE A 208 0.07 10.77 -0.87
N ALA A 209 -0.83 9.88 -0.46
CA ALA A 209 -0.64 8.96 0.66
C ALA A 209 0.56 8.02 0.51
N PHE A 210 1.05 7.79 -0.72
CA PHE A 210 2.25 7.00 -0.99
C PHE A 210 3.44 7.83 -1.49
N ALA A 211 3.20 8.88 -2.28
CA ALA A 211 4.27 9.74 -2.79
C ALA A 211 4.93 10.55 -1.67
N HIS A 212 4.16 11.05 -0.69
CA HIS A 212 4.74 11.80 0.43
C HIS A 212 5.66 10.95 1.31
N PRO A 213 5.25 9.76 1.82
CA PRO A 213 6.14 8.87 2.55
C PRO A 213 7.38 8.49 1.74
N TYR A 214 7.24 8.17 0.44
CA TYR A 214 8.38 7.85 -0.40
C TYR A 214 9.41 8.98 -0.47
N VAL A 215 8.95 10.23 -0.69
CA VAL A 215 9.84 11.39 -0.74
C VAL A 215 10.52 11.61 0.61
N PHE A 216 9.77 11.53 1.71
CA PHE A 216 10.31 11.66 3.07
C PHE A 216 11.37 10.59 3.36
N ASP A 217 11.06 9.33 3.08
CA ASP A 217 11.95 8.20 3.32
C ASP A 217 13.22 8.29 2.44
N SER A 218 13.09 8.89 1.26
CA SER A 218 14.21 9.02 0.32
C SER A 218 15.09 10.26 0.56
N ILE A 219 14.76 11.14 1.50
CA ILE A 219 15.58 12.34 1.84
C ILE A 219 17.07 11.99 2.06
N PRO A 220 17.44 11.07 2.99
CA PRO A 220 18.84 10.71 3.21
C PRO A 220 19.52 10.13 1.96
N LEU A 221 18.78 9.33 1.19
CA LEU A 221 19.28 8.74 -0.05
C LEU A 221 19.56 9.82 -1.11
N PHE A 222 18.61 10.72 -1.36
CA PHE A 222 18.77 11.80 -2.33
C PHE A 222 19.90 12.74 -1.96
N TYR A 223 20.07 13.03 -0.67
CA TYR A 223 21.21 13.81 -0.20
C TYR A 223 22.53 13.09 -0.47
N ARG A 224 22.63 11.78 -0.18
CA ARG A 224 23.84 10.99 -0.47
C ARG A 224 24.14 10.92 -1.97
N LEU A 225 23.12 10.73 -2.82
CA LEU A 225 23.27 10.75 -4.28
C LEU A 225 23.75 12.12 -4.77
N TYR A 226 23.18 13.21 -4.25
CA TYR A 226 23.60 14.58 -4.56
C TYR A 226 25.06 14.83 -4.15
N LEU A 227 25.44 14.48 -2.92
CA LEU A 227 26.81 14.65 -2.44
C LEU A 227 27.81 13.82 -3.25
N CYS A 228 27.46 12.58 -3.57
CA CYS A 228 28.31 11.73 -4.40
C CYS A 228 28.53 12.36 -5.78
N ALA A 229 27.46 12.85 -6.42
CA ALA A 229 27.57 13.52 -7.72
C ALA A 229 28.42 14.80 -7.63
N ALA A 230 28.21 15.61 -6.59
CA ALA A 230 28.96 16.85 -6.38
C ALA A 230 30.46 16.61 -6.10
N ARG A 231 30.79 15.51 -5.42
CA ARG A 231 32.16 15.15 -5.04
C ARG A 231 32.82 14.14 -5.99
N SER A 232 32.13 13.73 -7.06
CA SER A 232 32.58 12.66 -7.98
C SER A 232 33.01 11.39 -7.25
N CYS A 233 32.16 10.90 -6.34
CA CYS A 233 32.47 9.71 -5.54
C CYS A 233 32.50 8.44 -6.40
N THR A 234 33.27 7.43 -5.95
CA THR A 234 33.44 6.14 -6.65
C THR A 234 32.81 4.97 -5.89
N GLU A 235 31.80 5.24 -5.05
CA GLU A 235 31.11 4.20 -4.29
C GLU A 235 30.32 3.25 -5.23
N SER A 236 30.63 1.96 -5.16
CA SER A 236 30.04 0.93 -6.03
C SER A 236 28.53 0.74 -5.85
N VAL A 237 27.96 1.19 -4.73
CA VAL A 237 26.52 1.10 -4.42
C VAL A 237 25.68 2.16 -5.13
N ILE A 238 26.28 3.30 -5.52
CA ILE A 238 25.56 4.45 -6.08
C ILE A 238 24.80 4.12 -7.36
N PRO A 239 25.37 3.37 -8.34
CA PRO A 239 24.61 2.93 -9.51
C PRO A 239 23.39 2.06 -9.18
N ILE A 240 23.44 1.29 -8.09
CA ILE A 240 22.32 0.43 -7.66
C ILE A 240 21.20 1.30 -7.08
N HIS A 241 21.54 2.28 -6.24
CA HIS A 241 20.61 3.29 -5.73
C HIS A 241 19.95 4.10 -6.85
N LEU A 242 20.71 4.50 -7.87
CA LEU A 242 20.14 5.19 -9.04
C LEU A 242 19.14 4.33 -9.79
N LYS A 243 19.41 3.03 -9.98
CA LYS A 243 18.44 2.09 -10.57
C LYS A 243 17.18 2.02 -9.73
N HIS A 244 17.29 1.88 -8.41
CA HIS A 244 16.13 1.93 -7.51
C HIS A 244 15.32 3.21 -7.69
N THR A 245 15.96 4.38 -7.67
CA THR A 245 15.29 5.68 -7.86
C THR A 245 14.58 5.78 -9.21
N VAL A 246 15.23 5.37 -10.30
CA VAL A 246 14.62 5.37 -11.64
C VAL A 246 13.37 4.50 -11.67
N PHE A 247 13.43 3.28 -11.13
CA PHE A 247 12.28 2.38 -11.09
C PHE A 247 11.16 2.89 -10.18
N ALA A 248 11.48 3.56 -9.06
CA ALA A 248 10.49 4.20 -8.22
C ALA A 248 9.78 5.38 -8.93
N CYS A 249 10.53 6.20 -9.68
CA CYS A 249 9.95 7.25 -10.51
C CYS A 249 9.05 6.68 -11.61
N LEU A 250 9.48 5.60 -12.29
CA LEU A 250 8.67 4.92 -13.31
C LEU A 250 7.38 4.33 -12.71
N THR A 251 7.48 3.74 -11.53
CA THR A 251 6.34 3.21 -10.76
C THR A 251 5.31 4.32 -10.51
N CYS A 252 5.75 5.46 -9.96
CA CYS A 252 4.87 6.61 -9.74
C CYS A 252 4.26 7.14 -11.06
N PHE A 253 5.08 7.25 -12.11
CA PHE A 253 4.65 7.71 -13.43
C PHE A 253 3.55 6.84 -14.03
N LEU A 254 3.71 5.51 -14.03
CA LEU A 254 2.76 4.56 -14.60
C LEU A 254 1.42 4.58 -13.84
N PHE A 255 1.47 4.65 -12.51
CA PHE A 255 0.28 4.77 -11.67
C PHE A 255 -0.47 6.11 -11.89
N ALA A 256 0.28 7.22 -11.99
CA ALA A 256 -0.31 8.53 -12.17
C ALA A 256 -0.93 8.72 -13.56
N THR A 257 -0.30 8.19 -14.62
CA THR A 257 -0.65 8.52 -16.00
C THR A 257 -1.63 7.56 -16.68
N HIS A 258 -1.72 6.29 -16.24
CA HIS A 258 -2.47 5.22 -16.93
C HIS A 258 -1.98 4.96 -18.37
N LEU A 259 -0.67 5.02 -18.58
CA LEU A 259 -0.07 4.69 -19.86
C LEU A 259 0.41 3.24 -19.86
N PRO A 260 0.22 2.49 -20.96
CA PRO A 260 -0.20 2.96 -22.29
C PRO A 260 -1.72 2.89 -22.59
N GLU A 261 -2.53 2.24 -21.75
CA GLU A 261 -3.96 1.96 -22.01
C GLU A 261 -4.82 3.21 -22.19
N ARG A 262 -4.41 4.36 -21.63
CA ARG A 262 -5.07 5.65 -21.88
C ARG A 262 -4.95 6.12 -23.33
N LEU A 263 -3.86 5.76 -24.04
CA LEU A 263 -3.63 6.17 -25.43
C LEU A 263 -4.21 5.19 -26.44
N ALA A 264 -4.28 3.90 -26.09
CA ALA A 264 -4.88 2.88 -26.93
C ALA A 264 -5.84 1.99 -26.12
N PRO A 265 -7.06 2.47 -25.83
CA PRO A 265 -8.06 1.71 -25.08
C PRO A 265 -8.39 0.38 -25.77
N GLY A 266 -8.53 -0.70 -24.99
CA GLY A 266 -8.84 -2.04 -25.52
C GLY A 266 -7.63 -2.87 -25.97
N VAL A 267 -6.48 -2.22 -26.23
CA VAL A 267 -5.27 -2.93 -26.73
C VAL A 267 -4.53 -3.66 -25.61
N PHE A 268 -4.49 -3.05 -24.43
CA PHE A 268 -3.72 -3.53 -23.28
C PHE A 268 -4.60 -4.20 -22.21
N ASP A 269 -5.79 -4.69 -22.60
CA ASP A 269 -6.80 -5.18 -21.66
C ASP A 269 -6.34 -6.37 -20.82
N TYR A 270 -5.48 -7.22 -21.37
CA TYR A 270 -4.99 -8.43 -20.72
C TYR A 270 -3.53 -8.32 -20.29
N ILE A 271 -2.69 -7.66 -21.11
CA ILE A 271 -1.25 -7.59 -20.92
C ILE A 271 -0.77 -6.17 -21.26
N GLY A 272 0.10 -5.62 -20.42
CA GLY A 272 0.87 -4.40 -20.69
C GLY A 272 0.19 -3.10 -20.28
N HIS A 273 -0.95 -3.13 -19.58
CA HIS A 273 -1.54 -1.90 -19.03
C HIS A 273 -0.75 -1.38 -17.82
N SER A 274 -0.94 -0.11 -17.49
CA SER A 274 -0.08 0.63 -16.58
C SER A 274 0.01 0.02 -15.19
N HIS A 275 -1.07 -0.60 -14.69
CA HIS A 275 -1.09 -1.22 -13.37
C HIS A 275 -0.17 -2.45 -13.30
N GLN A 276 -0.11 -3.25 -14.38
CA GLN A 276 0.84 -4.37 -14.49
C GLN A 276 2.28 -3.86 -14.54
N LEU A 277 2.53 -2.82 -15.35
CA LEU A 277 3.84 -2.21 -15.47
C LEU A 277 4.27 -1.53 -14.16
N PHE A 278 3.32 -0.96 -13.42
CA PHE A 278 3.50 -0.40 -12.08
C PHE A 278 3.97 -1.48 -11.11
N HIS A 279 3.31 -2.66 -11.08
CA HIS A 279 3.77 -3.80 -10.27
C HIS A 279 5.18 -4.22 -10.66
N ILE A 280 5.45 -4.43 -11.95
CA ILE A 280 6.76 -4.87 -12.43
C ILE A 280 7.87 -3.87 -12.04
N CYS A 281 7.64 -2.57 -12.27
CA CYS A 281 8.61 -1.55 -11.92
C CYS A 281 8.82 -1.45 -10.40
N GLY A 282 7.74 -1.59 -9.62
CA GLY A 282 7.80 -1.58 -8.16
C GLY A 282 8.67 -2.71 -7.62
N ILE A 283 8.42 -3.95 -8.06
CA ILE A 283 9.19 -5.13 -7.67
C ILE A 283 10.67 -5.00 -8.06
N ILE A 284 10.97 -4.57 -9.29
CA ILE A 284 12.35 -4.36 -9.74
C ILE A 284 13.03 -3.26 -8.91
N GLY A 285 12.30 -2.19 -8.60
CA GLY A 285 12.74 -1.13 -7.70
C GLY A 285 13.07 -1.66 -6.30
N THR A 286 12.20 -2.49 -5.70
CA THR A 286 12.43 -3.15 -4.40
C THR A 286 13.65 -4.08 -4.45
N HIS A 287 13.85 -4.80 -5.55
CA HIS A 287 15.03 -5.64 -5.74
C HIS A 287 16.32 -4.82 -5.70
N PHE A 288 16.40 -3.71 -6.45
CA PHE A 288 17.59 -2.86 -6.42
C PHE A 288 17.80 -2.19 -5.06
N GLN A 289 16.71 -1.80 -4.38
CA GLN A 289 16.81 -1.28 -3.02
C GLN A 289 17.39 -2.31 -2.06
N MET A 290 16.91 -3.56 -2.13
CA MET A 290 17.40 -4.66 -1.31
C MET A 290 18.90 -4.91 -1.55
N GLU A 291 19.34 -4.99 -2.81
CA GLU A 291 20.76 -5.20 -3.13
C GLU A 291 21.62 -4.01 -2.66
N ALA A 292 21.15 -2.77 -2.83
CA ALA A 292 21.87 -1.59 -2.37
C ALA A 292 21.99 -1.55 -0.84
N LEU A 293 20.90 -1.87 -0.13
CA LEU A 293 20.87 -1.95 1.32
C LEU A 293 21.79 -3.06 1.86
N LEU A 294 21.89 -4.21 1.19
CA LEU A 294 22.84 -5.27 1.56
C LEU A 294 24.29 -4.79 1.46
N VAL A 295 24.63 -4.08 0.37
CA VAL A 295 25.97 -3.51 0.17
C VAL A 295 26.27 -2.44 1.22
N ASP A 296 25.33 -1.54 1.50
CA ASP A 296 25.48 -0.51 2.53
C ASP A 296 25.61 -1.09 3.94
N MET A 297 24.78 -2.08 4.27
CA MET A 297 24.85 -2.79 5.56
C MET A 297 26.24 -3.41 5.75
N ALA A 298 26.80 -4.06 4.71
CA ALA A 298 28.12 -4.66 4.77
C ALA A 298 29.24 -3.61 4.89
N ASN A 299 29.23 -2.59 4.03
CA ASN A 299 30.31 -1.61 3.94
C ASN A 299 30.38 -0.64 5.11
N ARG A 300 29.25 -0.37 5.78
CA ARG A 300 29.15 0.67 6.82
C ARG A 300 29.08 0.13 8.24
N ARG A 301 29.24 -1.18 8.42
CA ARG A 301 29.10 -1.85 9.72
C ARG A 301 30.01 -1.30 10.81
N GLU A 302 31.25 -0.95 10.47
CA GLU A 302 32.24 -0.47 11.45
C GLU A 302 31.90 0.92 12.02
N TRP A 303 31.05 1.68 11.33
CA TRP A 303 30.82 3.11 11.59
C TRP A 303 29.43 3.40 12.16
N LEU A 304 28.49 2.44 12.06
CA LEU A 304 27.09 2.64 12.39
C LEU A 304 26.71 1.87 13.65
N LEU A 305 26.04 2.56 14.57
CA LEU A 305 25.54 1.95 15.80
C LEU A 305 24.35 1.03 15.48
N ALA A 306 24.31 -0.12 16.14
CA ALA A 306 23.18 -1.03 16.02
C ALA A 306 21.92 -0.38 16.62
N PRO A 307 20.79 -0.34 15.88
CA PRO A 307 19.56 0.27 16.37
C PRO A 307 18.90 -0.59 17.46
N SER A 308 18.06 0.04 18.26
CA SER A 308 17.34 -0.64 19.32
C SER A 308 16.19 -1.50 18.78
N PHE A 309 15.69 -2.43 19.61
CA PHE A 309 14.45 -3.16 19.33
C PHE A 309 13.28 -2.20 19.10
N SER A 310 13.17 -1.14 19.90
CA SER A 310 12.08 -0.16 19.78
C SER A 310 12.11 0.60 18.47
N GLN A 311 13.30 0.92 17.94
CA GLN A 311 13.48 1.58 16.65
C GLN A 311 13.27 0.65 15.44
N THR A 312 13.21 -0.67 15.66
CA THR A 312 13.03 -1.67 14.61
C THR A 312 11.73 -2.44 14.80
N PHE A 313 11.79 -3.67 15.30
CA PHE A 313 10.63 -4.55 15.45
C PHE A 313 9.55 -4.00 16.36
N GLY A 314 9.90 -3.22 17.40
CA GLY A 314 8.92 -2.53 18.25
C GLY A 314 8.08 -1.52 17.47
N SER A 315 8.73 -0.66 16.68
CA SER A 315 8.06 0.30 15.81
C SER A 315 7.26 -0.39 14.70
N LEU A 316 7.79 -1.47 14.11
CA LEU A 316 7.09 -2.24 13.08
C LEU A 316 5.83 -2.92 13.65
N ALA A 317 5.95 -3.56 14.80
CA ALA A 317 4.82 -4.22 15.49
C ALA A 317 3.74 -3.20 15.86
N ALA A 318 4.13 -2.04 16.41
CA ALA A 318 3.21 -0.96 16.71
C ALA A 318 2.47 -0.48 15.43
N ALA A 319 3.20 -0.25 14.34
CA ALA A 319 2.61 0.15 13.06
C ALA A 319 1.64 -0.92 12.50
N ILE A 320 1.99 -2.21 12.58
CA ILE A 320 1.11 -3.31 12.18
C ILE A 320 -0.19 -3.28 12.99
N ILE A 321 -0.09 -3.19 14.32
CA ILE A 321 -1.27 -3.17 15.20
C ILE A 321 -2.18 -1.98 14.86
N VAL A 322 -1.61 -0.78 14.73
CA VAL A 322 -2.39 0.43 14.40
C VAL A 322 -3.02 0.33 13.00
N ASN A 323 -2.29 -0.18 12.00
CA ASN A 323 -2.84 -0.42 10.66
C ASN A 323 -4.00 -1.41 10.69
N LEU A 324 -3.89 -2.51 11.44
CA LEU A 324 -4.97 -3.48 11.58
C LEU A 324 -6.19 -2.87 12.26
N ILE A 325 -6.01 -2.01 13.27
CA ILE A 325 -7.10 -1.25 13.90
C ILE A 325 -7.78 -0.32 12.88
N ILE A 326 -7.00 0.41 12.09
CA ILE A 326 -7.53 1.29 11.03
C ILE A 326 -8.34 0.48 10.02
N ILE A 327 -7.78 -0.61 9.51
CA ILE A 327 -8.44 -1.48 8.53
C ILE A 327 -9.73 -2.07 9.14
N ALA A 328 -9.70 -2.51 10.40
CA ALA A 328 -10.87 -3.03 11.10
C ALA A 328 -11.95 -1.95 11.29
N ALA A 329 -11.57 -0.71 11.62
CA ALA A 329 -12.49 0.40 11.75
C ALA A 329 -13.18 0.72 10.42
N PHE A 330 -12.42 0.93 9.34
CA PHE A 330 -12.98 1.16 8.00
C PHE A 330 -13.81 -0.03 7.50
N SER A 331 -13.38 -1.25 7.78
CA SER A 331 -14.15 -2.46 7.44
C SER A 331 -15.48 -2.50 8.18
N THR A 332 -15.49 -2.17 9.48
CA THR A 332 -16.72 -2.12 10.29
C THR A 332 -17.69 -1.07 9.74
N THR A 333 -17.19 0.12 9.38
CA THR A 333 -18.00 1.15 8.72
C THR A 333 -18.66 0.62 7.46
N LEU A 334 -17.97 -0.17 6.62
CA LEU A 334 -18.58 -0.80 5.43
C LEU A 334 -19.75 -1.74 5.77
N TYR A 335 -19.71 -2.43 6.91
CA TYR A 335 -20.80 -3.31 7.34
C TYR A 335 -21.97 -2.55 7.97
N SER A 336 -21.70 -1.42 8.62
CA SER A 336 -22.72 -0.57 9.24
C SER A 336 -23.56 0.21 8.21
N MET A 337 -23.14 0.28 6.94
CA MET A 337 -23.90 0.98 5.90
C MET A 337 -25.15 0.18 5.49
N PRO A 338 -26.36 0.80 5.52
CA PRO A 338 -27.59 0.11 5.15
C PRO A 338 -27.51 -0.41 3.71
N LYS A 339 -27.75 -1.72 3.54
CA LYS A 339 -28.13 -2.26 2.23
C LYS A 339 -29.49 -1.68 1.90
N PHE A 340 -29.56 -0.58 1.15
CA PHE A 340 -30.85 -0.09 0.68
C PHE A 340 -31.60 -1.23 -0.02
N CYS A 341 -32.81 -1.49 0.48
CA CYS A 341 -33.62 -2.66 0.22
C CYS A 341 -33.65 -3.07 -1.25
N ARG A 342 -33.56 -4.39 -1.49
CA ARG A 342 -34.23 -5.04 -2.62
C ARG A 342 -35.65 -4.50 -2.67
N LYS A 343 -35.98 -3.60 -3.60
CA LYS A 343 -37.35 -3.50 -4.11
C LYS A 343 -37.59 -4.82 -4.84
N GLY A 344 -38.10 -5.81 -4.10
CA GLY A 344 -38.86 -6.88 -4.71
C GLY A 344 -40.03 -6.20 -5.41
N SER A 345 -39.94 -6.11 -6.73
CA SER A 345 -41.13 -6.04 -7.57
C SER A 345 -41.96 -7.27 -7.22
N LYS A 346 -42.92 -7.13 -6.30
CA LYS A 346 -44.09 -7.99 -6.33
C LYS A 346 -44.86 -7.54 -7.56
N HIS A 347 -44.69 -8.27 -8.66
CA HIS A 347 -45.73 -8.32 -9.67
C HIS A 347 -47.02 -8.70 -8.95
N LYS A 348 -47.95 -7.75 -8.90
CA LYS A 348 -49.36 -8.09 -8.83
C LYS A 348 -49.73 -8.46 -10.26
N ASP A 349 -50.09 -9.71 -10.46
CA ASP A 349 -51.24 -10.10 -11.28
C ASP A 349 -52.03 -11.13 -10.45
#